data_AF-A0A3B9KFS7-F1
#
_entry.id   AF-A0A3B9KFS7-F1
#
_cell.length_a   1.000
_cell.length_b   1.000
_cell.length_c   1.000
_cell.angle_alpha   90.00
_cell.angle_beta   90.00
_cell.angle_gamma   90.00
#
_symmetry.space_group_name_H-M   'P 1'
#
loop_
_entity.id
_entity.type
_entity.pdbx_description
1 polymer ?
#
loop_
_entity_poly.entity_id
_entity_poly.type
_entity_poly.pdbx_seq_one_letter_code
_entity_poly.pdbx_strand_id
1 'polypeptide(L)'
;MIEFEILARGLYRPDQVAITYDPSLRMPTTPAIQHWMDALWQQKLASAQQEGYPLYESQLFRFVHAESWHEEREGDRAFRDRFLRLRRGGGGV
;
A
#
# COMPACT_ATOMS: atom_id res chain seq x y z
N MET A 1 10.25 -3.98 -11.61
CA MET A 1 9.45 -3.45 -10.48
C MET A 1 7.98 -3.59 -10.86
N ILE A 2 7.35 -4.74 -10.58
CA ILE A 2 6.01 -5.11 -11.12
C ILE A 2 5.15 -5.66 -9.96
N GLU A 3 4.88 -4.88 -8.91
CA GLU A 3 4.09 -5.42 -7.77
C GLU A 3 2.92 -4.55 -7.30
N PHE A 4 2.59 -3.44 -7.99
CA PHE A 4 1.30 -2.72 -7.84
C PHE A 4 0.53 -2.56 -9.15
N GLU A 5 1.04 -3.10 -10.26
CA GLU A 5 0.45 -2.90 -11.58
C GLU A 5 -0.86 -3.69 -11.83
N ILE A 6 -1.35 -4.48 -10.86
CA ILE A 6 -2.28 -5.59 -11.18
C ILE A 6 -3.74 -5.37 -10.78
N LEU A 7 -4.12 -4.38 -9.97
CA LEU A 7 -5.55 -4.25 -9.58
C LEU A 7 -6.42 -3.41 -10.53
N ALA A 8 -5.87 -2.62 -11.45
CA ALA A 8 -6.69 -1.67 -12.21
C ALA A 8 -6.20 -1.28 -13.61
N ARG A 9 -5.31 -2.05 -14.25
CA ARG A 9 -4.92 -1.71 -15.63
C ARG A 9 -6.13 -1.81 -16.57
N GLY A 10 -6.65 -0.66 -16.96
CA GLY A 10 -7.75 -0.49 -17.91
C GLY A 10 -9.13 -0.22 -17.31
N LEU A 11 -9.33 -0.39 -15.99
CA LEU A 11 -10.65 -0.20 -15.35
C LEU A 11 -10.83 1.19 -14.74
N TYR A 12 -9.76 1.77 -14.21
CA TYR A 12 -9.79 3.08 -13.58
C TYR A 12 -8.64 3.94 -14.10
N ARG A 13 -8.93 5.21 -14.35
CA ARG A 13 -7.91 6.22 -14.61
C ARG A 13 -7.14 6.53 -13.31
N PRO A 14 -5.89 7.01 -13.39
CA PRO A 14 -5.10 7.32 -12.19
C PRO A 14 -5.78 8.29 -11.22
N ASP A 15 -6.58 9.23 -11.71
CA ASP A 15 -7.34 10.20 -10.93
C ASP A 15 -8.60 9.62 -10.27
N GLN A 16 -9.02 8.40 -10.66
CA GLN A 16 -10.16 7.69 -10.09
C GLN A 16 -9.76 6.76 -8.93
N VAL A 17 -8.46 6.63 -8.65
CA VAL A 17 -7.93 5.74 -7.61
C VAL A 17 -7.13 6.55 -6.59
N ALA A 18 -7.60 6.57 -5.35
CA ALA A 18 -6.81 7.06 -4.23
C ALA A 18 -6.12 5.86 -3.55
N ILE A 19 -4.78 5.89 -3.49
CA ILE A 19 -3.98 4.89 -2.79
C ILE A 19 -3.34 5.55 -1.58
N THR A 20 -3.60 5.00 -0.41
CA THR A 20 -2.97 5.44 0.84
C THR A 20 -2.06 4.34 1.37
N TYR A 21 -0.84 4.72 1.73
CA TYR A 21 0.09 3.83 2.42
C TYR A 21 0.09 4.16 3.92
N ASP A 22 -0.24 3.17 4.74
CA ASP A 22 -0.19 3.28 6.20
C ASP A 22 0.90 2.34 6.77
N PRO A 23 2.05 2.88 7.21
CA PRO A 23 3.13 2.07 7.77
C PRO A 23 2.78 1.46 9.13
N SER A 24 1.77 1.98 9.84
CA SER A 24 1.35 1.44 11.14
C SER A 24 0.71 0.06 11.03
N LEU A 25 0.22 -0.30 9.83
CA LEU A 25 -0.37 -1.61 9.54
C LEU A 25 0.69 -2.69 9.30
N ARG A 26 1.99 -2.36 9.32
CA ARG A 26 3.06 -3.36 9.20
C ARG A 26 2.89 -4.40 10.31
N MET A 27 3.01 -5.67 9.94
CA MET A 27 3.00 -6.75 10.92
C MET A 27 4.20 -6.54 11.86
N PRO A 28 4.00 -6.47 13.18
CA PRO A 28 5.11 -6.39 14.11
C PRO A 28 6.01 -7.62 13.96
N THR A 29 7.29 -7.41 13.71
CA THR A 29 8.30 -8.48 13.74
C THR A 29 9.01 -8.44 15.09
N THR A 30 9.06 -9.59 15.76
CA THR A 30 9.95 -9.76 16.93
C THR A 30 11.36 -10.06 16.44
N PRO A 31 12.41 -9.81 17.26
CA PRO A 31 13.78 -10.17 16.89
C PRO A 31 13.94 -11.66 16.52
N ALA A 32 13.21 -12.55 17.20
CA ALA A 32 13.23 -13.98 16.91
C ALA A 32 12.66 -14.30 15.51
N ILE A 33 11.56 -13.63 15.12
CA ILE A 33 10.97 -13.77 13.79
C ILE A 33 11.94 -13.23 12.73
N GLN A 34 12.57 -12.09 12.98
CA GLN A 34 13.54 -11.51 12.03
C GLN A 34 14.72 -12.47 11.80
N HIS A 35 15.33 -12.99 12.86
CA HIS A 35 16.42 -13.96 12.73
C HIS A 35 16.01 -15.22 11.96
N TRP A 36 14.80 -15.72 12.19
CA TRP A 36 14.28 -16.85 11.42
C TRP A 36 14.09 -16.51 9.94
N MET A 37 13.56 -15.33 9.61
CA MET A 37 13.41 -14.85 8.24
C MET A 37 14.77 -14.74 7.53
N ASP A 38 15.77 -14.18 8.21
CA ASP A 38 17.13 -14.02 7.67
C ASP A 38 17.78 -15.37 7.39
N ALA A 39 17.66 -16.34 8.31
CA ALA A 39 18.19 -17.69 8.13
C ALA A 39 17.52 -18.40 6.93
N LEU A 40 16.19 -18.28 6.82
CA LEU A 40 15.44 -18.86 5.71
C LEU A 40 15.83 -18.21 4.37
N TRP A 41 16.06 -16.89 4.35
CA TRP A 41 16.52 -16.19 3.16
C TRP A 41 17.88 -16.70 2.70
N GLN A 42 18.86 -16.81 3.60
CA GLN A 42 20.19 -17.33 3.28
C GLN A 42 20.14 -18.76 2.72
N GLN A 43 19.29 -19.61 3.31
CA GLN A 43 19.09 -20.97 2.79
C GLN A 43 18.58 -20.95 1.35
N LYS A 44 17.55 -20.15 1.05
CA LYS A 44 16.99 -20.04 -0.31
C LYS A 44 17.99 -19.46 -1.30
N LEU A 45 18.80 -18.48 -0.86
CA LEU A 45 19.84 -17.90 -1.69
C LEU A 45 20.91 -18.93 -2.07
N ALA A 46 21.34 -19.76 -1.12
CA ALA A 46 22.27 -20.85 -1.40
C ALA A 46 21.67 -21.87 -2.39
N SER A 47 20.40 -22.26 -2.23
CA SER A 47 19.71 -23.14 -3.17
C SER A 47 19.60 -22.52 -4.57
N ALA A 48 19.22 -21.25 -4.66
CA ALA A 48 19.15 -20.53 -5.95
C ALA A 48 20.51 -20.46 -6.66
N GLN A 49 21.59 -20.23 -5.91
CA GLN A 49 22.95 -20.26 -6.44
C GLN A 49 23.33 -21.64 -6.98
N GLN A 50 22.97 -22.71 -6.27
CA GLN A 50 23.23 -24.09 -6.70
C GLN A 50 22.44 -24.46 -7.97
N GLU A 51 21.18 -24.03 -8.06
CA GLU A 51 20.28 -24.31 -9.18
C GLU A 51 20.47 -23.34 -10.37
N GLY A 52 21.29 -22.30 -10.21
CA GLY A 52 21.68 -21.40 -11.28
C GLY A 52 20.60 -20.39 -11.70
N TYR A 53 19.65 -20.06 -10.82
CA TYR A 53 18.68 -19.01 -11.06
C TYR A 53 18.89 -17.79 -10.15
N PRO A 54 18.59 -16.57 -10.63
CA PRO A 54 18.72 -15.36 -9.83
C PRO A 54 17.59 -15.29 -8.79
N LEU A 55 17.96 -15.09 -7.53
CA LEU A 55 17.05 -14.75 -6.44
C LEU A 55 17.47 -13.39 -5.85
N TYR A 56 16.53 -12.45 -5.74
CA TYR A 56 16.78 -11.09 -5.27
C TYR A 56 15.62 -10.57 -4.45
N GLU A 57 15.89 -9.57 -3.61
CA GLU A 57 14.89 -8.89 -2.79
C GLU A 57 14.16 -7.80 -3.60
N SER A 58 12.86 -7.66 -3.37
CA SER A 58 12.01 -6.62 -3.96
C SER A 58 11.16 -5.98 -2.86
N GLN A 59 10.85 -4.69 -3.00
CA GLN A 59 9.91 -4.04 -2.10
C GLN A 59 8.48 -4.39 -2.50
N LEU A 60 7.80 -5.08 -1.59
CA LEU A 60 6.38 -5.39 -1.68
C LEU A 60 5.58 -4.44 -0.80
N PHE A 61 4.39 -4.07 -1.26
CA PHE A 61 3.35 -3.49 -0.42
C PHE A 61 2.21 -4.49 -0.28
N ARG A 62 1.58 -4.51 0.88
CA ARG A 62 0.50 -5.43 1.19
C ARG A 62 -0.84 -4.75 0.93
N PHE A 63 -1.69 -5.37 0.12
CA PHE A 63 -3.09 -4.97 0.02
C PHE A 63 -3.78 -5.21 1.37
N VAL A 64 -4.44 -4.18 1.91
CA VAL A 64 -5.19 -4.28 3.18
C VAL A 64 -6.68 -4.28 2.92
N HIS A 65 -7.17 -3.27 2.19
CA HIS A 65 -8.59 -3.08 1.95
C HIS A 65 -8.82 -2.17 0.72
N ALA A 66 -10.01 -2.25 0.14
CA ALA A 66 -10.50 -1.34 -0.89
C ALA A 66 -11.99 -1.08 -0.71
N GLU A 67 -12.40 0.18 -0.87
CA GLU A 67 -13.78 0.63 -0.84
C GLU A 67 -14.11 1.33 -2.15
N SER A 68 -15.28 1.05 -2.74
CA SER A 68 -15.81 1.79 -3.87
C SER A 68 -16.71 2.92 -3.39
N TRP A 69 -16.42 4.15 -3.78
CA TRP A 69 -17.32 5.27 -3.57
C TRP A 69 -18.28 5.38 -4.74
N HIS A 70 -19.57 5.11 -4.49
CA HIS A 70 -20.64 5.50 -5.40
C HIS A 70 -21.14 6.87 -4.97
N GLU A 71 -20.90 7.88 -5.80
CA GLU A 71 -21.56 9.18 -5.67
C GLU A 71 -23.01 9.01 -6.15
N GLU A 72 -23.94 8.72 -5.24
CA GLU A 72 -25.37 8.91 -5.52
C GLU A 72 -25.57 10.40 -5.80
N ARG A 73 -25.77 10.73 -7.08
CA ARG A 73 -26.15 12.07 -7.50
C ARG A 73 -27.59 12.33 -7.10
N GLU A 74 -27.80 12.70 -5.85
CA GLU A 74 -29.03 13.32 -5.40
C GLU A 74 -28.70 14.71 -4.84
N GLY A 75 -29.07 15.74 -5.60
CA GLY A 75 -29.23 17.10 -5.08
C GLY A 75 -27.94 17.83 -4.69
N ASP A 76 -27.22 18.28 -5.71
CA ASP A 76 -26.58 19.60 -5.79
C ASP A 76 -26.79 20.54 -4.58
N ARG A 77 -25.93 20.46 -3.54
CA ARG A 77 -25.42 21.59 -2.70
C ARG A 77 -24.62 21.26 -1.44
N ALA A 78 -24.45 20.00 -1.00
CA ALA A 78 -23.88 19.75 0.33
C ALA A 78 -22.37 19.42 0.37
N PHE A 79 -21.74 19.00 -0.73
CA PHE A 79 -20.41 18.35 -0.64
C PHE A 79 -19.21 19.31 -0.60
N ARG A 80 -19.40 20.58 -0.96
CA ARG A 80 -18.32 21.58 -0.85
C ARG A 80 -17.99 21.94 0.61
N ASP A 81 -18.91 21.71 1.55
CA ASP A 81 -18.76 22.11 2.95
C ASP A 81 -17.94 21.14 3.81
N ARG A 82 -17.83 19.85 3.44
CA ARG A 82 -17.10 18.87 4.27
C ARG A 82 -15.59 18.86 4.02
N PHE A 83 -15.14 19.11 2.79
CA PHE A 83 -13.70 19.15 2.47
C PHE A 83 -13.02 20.49 2.83
N LEU A 84 -13.76 21.59 2.95
CA LEU A 84 -13.20 22.87 3.40
C LEU A 84 -13.02 22.95 4.93
N ARG A 85 -13.68 22.09 5.72
CA ARG A 85 -13.59 22.11 7.18
C ARG A 85 -12.29 21.51 7.76
N LEU A 86 -11.45 20.87 6.97
CA LEU A 86 -10.12 20.40 7.40
C LEU A 86 -8.96 21.31 6.96
N ARG A 87 -9.23 22.49 6.36
CA ARG A 87 -8.16 23.40 5.94
C ARG A 87 -8.50 24.89 6.02
N ARG A 88 -8.88 25.39 7.20
CA ARG A 88 -8.58 26.78 7.61
C ARG A 88 -8.73 26.98 9.12
N GLY A 89 -7.62 27.31 9.77
CA GLY A 89 -7.58 27.66 11.19
C GLY A 89 -6.19 27.57 11.78
N GLY A 90 -5.22 28.26 11.19
CA GLY A 90 -3.98 28.60 11.90
C GLY A 90 -4.19 29.83 12.78
N GLY A 91 -3.49 29.86 13.91
CA GLY A 91 -3.00 31.12 14.52
C GLY A 91 -3.32 31.38 16.00
N GLY A 92 -2.26 31.39 16.81
CA GLY A 92 -2.11 32.14 18.08
C GLY A 92 -2.58 31.40 19.33
N VAL A 93 -1.81 31.32 20.42
CA VAL A 93 -0.70 32.14 20.95
C VAL A 93 0.36 31.23 21.55
#